data_AF-A0A925Y1P2-F1
#
_entry.id   AF-A0A925Y1P2-F1
#
_cell.length_a   1.000
_cell.length_b   1.000
_cell.length_c   1.000
_cell.angle_alpha   90.00
_cell.angle_beta   90.00
_cell.angle_gamma   90.00
#
_symmetry.space_group_name_H-M   'P 1'
#
loop_
_entity.id
_entity.type
_entity.pdbx_description
1 polymer ?
#
loop_
_entity_poly.entity_id
_entity_poly.type
_entity_poly.pdbx_seq_one_letter_code
_entity_poly.pdbx_strand_id
1 'polypeptide(L)'
;MKLTNTLTMKRKSGMTLLELTVVILVLLSLISILFVGARAWKAGSDRAGCILNLRNVQQAVRAYQNSYDKGKTSGSISGADLIGSGKYVETIPVCPAGGAYTPDETGSFTVNAPGSISV
;
A
#
# COMPACT_ATOMS: atom_id res chain seq x y z
N MET A 1 -66.89 28.92 -16.70
CA MET A 1 -65.78 29.84 -16.39
C MET A 1 -64.47 29.14 -16.75
N LYS A 2 -63.69 29.64 -17.71
CA LYS A 2 -62.38 29.07 -18.09
C LYS A 2 -61.29 29.86 -17.37
N LEU A 3 -60.59 29.23 -16.42
CA LEU A 3 -59.35 29.75 -15.86
C LEU A 3 -58.19 29.22 -16.70
N THR A 4 -57.71 30.03 -17.64
CA THR A 4 -56.50 29.72 -18.39
C THR A 4 -55.31 30.15 -17.53
N ASN A 5 -54.73 29.20 -16.79
CA ASN A 5 -53.53 29.43 -15.98
C ASN A 5 -52.30 29.26 -16.89
N THR A 6 -51.80 30.38 -17.42
CA THR A 6 -50.64 30.39 -18.32
C THR A 6 -49.36 30.28 -17.49
N LEU A 7 -48.89 29.04 -17.28
CA LEU A 7 -47.61 28.78 -16.63
C LEU A 7 -46.46 29.17 -17.57
N THR A 8 -45.89 30.35 -17.37
CA THR A 8 -44.69 30.84 -18.06
C THR A 8 -43.47 30.04 -17.61
N MET A 9 -43.11 29.00 -18.37
CA MET A 9 -41.87 28.26 -18.18
C MET A 9 -40.66 29.15 -18.52
N LYS A 10 -39.93 29.61 -17.50
CA LYS A 10 -38.59 30.19 -17.70
C LYS A 10 -37.69 29.13 -18.33
N ARG A 11 -37.30 29.30 -19.60
CA ARG A 11 -36.21 28.51 -20.22
C ARG A 11 -34.97 28.68 -19.36
N LYS A 12 -34.59 27.64 -18.61
CA LYS A 12 -33.24 27.55 -18.07
C LYS A 12 -32.29 27.44 -19.26
N SER A 13 -31.25 28.27 -19.29
CA SER A 13 -30.15 28.12 -20.22
C SER A 13 -29.54 26.73 -19.99
N GLY A 14 -29.69 25.83 -20.95
CA GLY A 14 -29.08 24.50 -20.91
C GLY A 14 -27.61 24.62 -21.27
N MET A 15 -26.74 23.95 -20.51
CA MET A 15 -25.36 23.71 -20.92
C MET A 15 -25.39 22.95 -22.26
N THR A 16 -24.59 23.37 -23.23
CA THR A 16 -24.66 22.79 -24.58
C THR A 16 -24.23 21.32 -24.55
N LEU A 17 -24.85 20.47 -25.37
CA LEU A 17 -24.44 19.06 -25.49
C LEU A 17 -22.95 18.94 -25.85
N LEU A 18 -22.45 19.86 -26.69
CA LEU A 18 -21.05 19.89 -27.10
C LEU A 18 -20.11 20.11 -25.91
N GLU A 19 -20.41 21.06 -25.05
CA GLU A 19 -19.60 21.40 -23.87
C GLU A 19 -19.47 20.19 -22.92
N LEU A 20 -20.56 19.46 -22.68
CA LEU A 20 -20.51 18.23 -21.87
C LEU A 20 -19.70 17.14 -22.58
N THR A 21 -19.92 16.92 -23.88
CA THR A 21 -19.23 15.85 -24.62
C THR A 21 -17.72 16.06 -24.70
N VAL A 22 -17.26 17.30 -24.94
CA VAL A 22 -15.82 17.61 -24.96
C VAL A 22 -15.18 17.38 -23.60
N VAL A 23 -15.84 17.77 -22.51
CA VAL A 23 -15.35 17.52 -21.15
C VAL A 23 -15.23 16.02 -20.88
N ILE A 24 -16.27 15.24 -21.22
CA ILE A 24 -16.24 13.78 -21.03
C ILE A 24 -15.12 13.14 -21.85
N LEU A 25 -14.92 13.56 -23.11
CA LEU A 25 -13.84 13.06 -23.96
C LEU A 25 -12.45 13.31 -23.36
N VAL A 26 -12.22 14.50 -22.81
CA VAL A 26 -10.95 14.83 -22.15
C VAL A 26 -10.78 14.05 -20.84
N LEU A 27 -11.83 13.90 -20.03
CA LEU A 27 -11.75 13.13 -18.79
C LEU A 27 -11.43 11.65 -19.06
N LEU A 28 -12.07 11.03 -20.05
CA LEU A 28 -11.82 9.63 -20.40
C LEU A 28 -10.41 9.41 -20.96
N SER A 29 -9.86 10.37 -21.72
CA SER A 29 -8.49 10.27 -22.23
C SER A 29 -7.47 10.33 -21.09
N LEU A 30 -7.66 11.21 -20.10
CA LEU A 30 -6.79 11.31 -18.92
C LEU A 30 -6.83 10.05 -18.04
N ILE A 31 -8.01 9.49 -17.81
CA ILE A 31 -8.18 8.25 -17.02
C ILE A 31 -7.48 7.07 -17.70
N SER A 32 -7.49 7.02 -19.03
CA SER A 32 -6.85 5.94 -19.80
C SER A 32 -5.34 5.92 -19.59
N ILE A 33 -4.68 7.09 -19.63
CA ILE A 33 -3.23 7.22 -19.39
C ILE A 33 -2.90 6.89 -17.93
N LEU A 34 -3.72 7.34 -16.99
CA LEU A 34 -3.56 7.06 -15.56
C LEU A 34 -3.54 5.55 -15.28
N PHE A 35 -4.42 4.78 -15.93
CA PHE A 35 -4.51 3.34 -15.71
C PHE A 35 -3.22 2.59 -16.11
N VAL A 36 -2.59 3.00 -17.21
CA VAL A 36 -1.32 2.41 -17.67
C VAL A 36 -0.22 2.69 -16.64
N GLY A 37 -0.11 3.95 -16.19
CA GLY A 37 0.87 4.34 -15.16
C GLY A 37 0.63 3.64 -13.81
N ALA A 38 -0.63 3.56 -13.37
CA ALA A 38 -1.00 2.94 -12.09
C ALA A 38 -0.67 1.44 -12.05
N ARG A 39 -0.86 0.72 -13.16
CA ARG A 39 -0.50 -0.71 -13.25
C ARG A 39 1.01 -0.93 -13.13
N ALA A 40 1.82 -0.09 -13.76
CA ALA A 40 3.28 -0.16 -13.64
C ALA A 40 3.77 0.17 -12.22
N TRP A 41 3.10 1.11 -11.54
CA TRP A 41 3.48 1.54 -10.20
C TRP A 41 3.08 0.55 -9.10
N LYS A 42 2.00 -0.22 -9.30
CA LYS A 42 1.49 -1.21 -8.34
C LYS A 42 2.58 -2.18 -7.86
N ALA A 43 3.30 -2.82 -8.78
CA ALA A 43 4.34 -3.79 -8.45
C ALA A 43 5.52 -3.16 -7.69
N GLY A 44 5.89 -1.92 -8.04
CA GLY A 44 6.94 -1.18 -7.34
C GLY A 44 6.53 -0.79 -5.92
N SER A 45 5.29 -0.34 -5.73
CA SER A 45 4.71 0.00 -4.43
C SER A 45 4.62 -1.23 -3.52
N ASP A 46 4.18 -2.36 -4.07
CA ASP A 46 4.09 -3.62 -3.33
C ASP A 46 5.48 -4.08 -2.84
N ARG A 47 6.52 -3.99 -3.70
CA ARG A 47 7.90 -4.30 -3.30
C ARG A 47 8.41 -3.34 -2.22
N ALA A 48 8.16 -2.04 -2.35
CA ALA A 48 8.57 -1.05 -1.36
C ALA A 48 7.93 -1.30 0.01
N GLY A 49 6.65 -1.69 0.02
CA GLY A 49 5.94 -2.10 1.24
C GLY A 49 6.61 -3.28 1.92
N CYS A 50 7.01 -4.30 1.15
CA CYS A 50 7.67 -5.46 1.72
C CYS A 50 9.06 -5.15 2.31
N ILE A 51 9.81 -4.24 1.68
CA ILE A 51 11.10 -3.75 2.19
C ILE A 51 10.91 -2.94 3.48
N LEU A 52 9.88 -2.10 3.56
CA LEU A 52 9.61 -1.31 4.75
C LEU A 52 9.34 -2.21 5.98
N ASN A 53 8.51 -3.24 5.79
CA ASN A 53 8.26 -4.22 6.83
C ASN A 53 9.55 -4.92 7.30
N LEU A 54 10.41 -5.30 6.35
CA LEU A 54 11.68 -5.95 6.67
C LEU A 54 12.62 -5.02 7.45
N ARG A 55 12.65 -3.73 7.10
CA ARG A 55 13.40 -2.72 7.84
C ARG A 55 12.89 -2.54 9.26
N ASN A 56 11.58 -2.55 9.47
CA ASN A 56 10.99 -2.45 10.80
C ASN A 56 11.38 -3.66 11.67
N VAL A 57 11.32 -4.86 11.10
CA VAL A 57 11.75 -6.08 11.80
C VAL A 57 13.25 -6.05 12.10
N GLN A 58 14.08 -5.56 11.17
CA GLN A 58 15.52 -5.41 11.43
C GLN A 58 15.83 -4.37 12.52
N GLN A 59 15.04 -3.30 12.62
CA GLN A 59 15.12 -2.36 13.73
C GLN A 59 14.77 -3.05 15.06
N ALA A 60 13.75 -3.90 15.08
CA ALA A 60 13.40 -4.72 16.23
C ALA A 60 14.54 -5.67 16.64
N VAL A 61 15.19 -6.34 15.69
CA VAL A 61 16.37 -7.20 15.95
C VAL A 61 17.48 -6.39 16.61
N ARG A 62 17.80 -5.20 16.09
CA ARG A 62 18.84 -4.32 16.66
C ARG A 62 18.46 -3.80 18.04
N ALA A 63 17.19 -3.48 18.27
CA ALA A 63 16.70 -3.06 19.58
C ALA A 63 16.80 -4.20 20.61
N TYR A 64 16.47 -5.43 20.21
CA TYR A 64 16.66 -6.63 21.04
C TYR A 64 18.14 -6.84 21.36
N GLN A 65 19.02 -6.84 20.37
CA GLN A 65 20.46 -6.95 20.57
C GLN A 65 21.00 -5.90 21.56
N ASN A 66 20.57 -4.65 21.41
CA ASN A 66 20.96 -3.56 22.31
C ASN A 66 20.39 -3.71 23.73
N SER A 67 19.20 -4.28 23.90
CA SER A 67 18.56 -4.42 25.22
C SER A 67 19.14 -5.56 26.05
N TYR A 68 19.73 -6.57 25.40
CA TYR A 68 20.25 -7.78 26.05
C TYR A 68 21.79 -7.87 26.00
N ASP A 69 22.48 -6.78 25.65
CA ASP A 69 23.94 -6.72 25.43
C ASP A 69 24.47 -7.87 24.54
N LYS A 70 23.60 -8.39 23.66
CA LYS A 70 23.98 -9.38 22.67
C LYS A 70 24.57 -8.58 21.52
N GLY A 71 25.89 -8.55 21.43
CA GLY A 71 26.59 -7.99 20.25
C GLY A 71 26.07 -8.63 18.96
N LYS A 72 26.47 -8.09 17.80
CA LYS A 72 25.98 -8.53 16.46
C LYS A 72 26.10 -10.04 16.16
N THR A 73 26.77 -10.81 17.01
CA THR A 73 27.19 -12.19 16.77
C THR A 73 26.94 -13.15 17.93
N SER A 74 26.42 -12.70 19.08
CA SER A 74 26.38 -13.54 20.30
C SER A 74 24.96 -13.93 20.70
N GLY A 75 24.39 -14.86 19.94
CA GLY A 75 23.22 -15.66 20.31
C GLY A 75 22.23 -15.81 19.17
N SER A 76 21.73 -17.03 18.97
CA SER A 76 20.61 -17.29 18.07
C SER A 76 19.43 -16.42 18.50
N ILE A 77 18.95 -15.57 17.59
CA ILE A 77 17.77 -14.73 17.80
C ILE A 77 16.63 -15.46 17.11
N SER A 78 15.76 -16.10 17.89
CA SER A 78 14.61 -16.78 17.32
C SER A 78 13.53 -15.76 16.95
N GLY A 79 12.76 -16.03 15.90
CA GLY A 79 11.60 -15.19 15.55
C GLY A 79 10.60 -15.03 16.71
N ALA A 80 10.52 -16.01 17.62
CA ALA A 80 9.64 -15.98 18.79
C ALA A 80 10.10 -14.98 19.88
N ASP A 81 11.39 -14.59 19.88
CA ASP A 81 11.90 -13.58 20.81
C ASP A 81 11.52 -12.16 20.37
N LEU A 82 11.31 -11.97 19.08
CA LEU A 82 11.06 -10.68 18.44
C LEU A 82 9.58 -10.45 18.13
N ILE A 83 8.86 -11.50 17.76
CA ILE A 83 7.48 -11.44 17.28
C ILE A 83 6.54 -12.05 18.31
N GLY A 84 5.54 -11.27 18.73
CA GLY A 84 4.50 -11.70 19.66
C GLY A 84 3.99 -10.53 20.49
N SER A 85 2.90 -10.76 21.23
CA SER A 85 2.30 -9.69 22.02
C SER A 85 3.24 -9.18 23.12
N GLY A 86 3.47 -7.87 23.13
CA GLY A 86 4.40 -7.23 24.07
C GLY A 86 5.89 -7.42 23.71
N LYS A 87 6.20 -7.87 22.49
CA LYS A 87 7.56 -7.94 21.95
C LYS A 87 7.86 -6.73 21.05
N TYR A 88 9.03 -6.73 20.43
CA TYR A 88 9.46 -5.63 19.55
C TYR A 88 8.62 -5.54 18.26
N VAL A 89 7.96 -6.63 17.87
CA VAL A 89 7.01 -6.70 16.76
C VAL A 89 5.75 -7.43 17.23
N GLU A 90 4.60 -6.73 17.27
CA GLU A 90 3.36 -7.29 17.83
C GLU A 90 2.79 -8.45 16.99
N THR A 91 2.86 -8.32 15.66
CA THR A 91 2.31 -9.30 14.71
C THR A 91 3.26 -9.46 13.52
N ILE A 92 3.36 -10.67 12.97
CA ILE A 92 4.11 -10.90 11.73
C ILE A 92 3.54 -10.01 10.61
N PRO A 93 4.36 -9.16 9.96
CA PRO A 93 3.90 -8.32 8.87
C PRO A 93 3.52 -9.18 7.66
N VAL A 94 2.60 -8.69 6.83
CA VAL A 94 2.22 -9.35 5.57
C VAL A 94 2.77 -8.55 4.40
N CYS A 95 3.40 -9.22 3.44
CA CYS A 95 3.95 -8.58 2.25
C CYS A 95 2.83 -8.35 1.22
N PRO A 96 2.56 -7.10 0.79
CA PRO A 96 1.52 -6.80 -0.21
C PRO A 96 1.80 -7.40 -1.59
N ALA A 97 3.05 -7.74 -1.90
CA ALA A 97 3.43 -8.44 -3.13
C ALA A 97 3.18 -9.98 -3.07
N GLY A 98 2.71 -10.48 -1.92
CA GLY A 98 2.67 -11.91 -1.61
C GLY A 98 3.98 -12.41 -1.00
N GLY A 99 3.88 -13.40 -0.11
CA GLY A 99 5.01 -13.99 0.60
C GLY A 99 4.91 -13.85 2.12
N ALA A 100 5.36 -14.88 2.83
CA ALA A 100 5.51 -14.86 4.28
C ALA A 100 6.93 -14.42 4.65
N TYR A 101 7.05 -13.74 5.78
CA TYR A 101 8.35 -13.46 6.39
C TYR A 101 8.73 -14.65 7.26
N THR A 102 9.80 -15.34 6.90
CA THR A 102 10.32 -16.45 7.70
C THR A 102 11.53 -15.96 8.51
N PRO A 103 11.45 -15.95 9.86
CA PRO A 103 12.60 -15.69 10.71
C PRO A 103 13.60 -16.84 10.59
N ASP A 104 14.87 -16.50 10.38
CA ASP A 104 16.01 -17.40 10.55
C ASP A 104 16.49 -17.35 12.01
N GLU A 105 17.17 -18.40 12.48
CA GLU A 105 17.73 -18.52 13.83
C GLU A 105 18.79 -17.46 14.16
N THR A 106 19.25 -16.72 13.15
CA THR A 106 20.23 -15.63 13.27
C THR A 106 19.55 -14.25 13.41
N GLY A 107 18.21 -14.18 13.44
CA GLY A 107 17.45 -12.92 13.42
C GLY A 107 17.42 -12.24 12.05
N SER A 108 17.81 -12.94 10.99
CA SER A 108 17.55 -12.53 9.60
C SER A 108 16.10 -12.87 9.24
N PHE A 109 15.48 -12.04 8.40
CA PHE A 109 14.15 -12.30 7.90
C PHE A 109 14.19 -12.35 6.38
N THR A 110 13.67 -13.42 5.81
CA THR A 110 13.55 -13.59 4.37
C THR A 110 12.09 -13.44 3.97
N VAL A 111 11.84 -12.72 2.87
CA VAL A 111 10.51 -12.67 2.26
C VAL A 111 10.55 -13.39 0.93
N ASN A 112 9.75 -14.45 0.82
CA ASN A 112 9.55 -15.16 -0.44
C ASN A 112 8.50 -14.44 -1.29
N ALA A 113 8.88 -13.26 -1.80
CA ALA A 113 8.14 -12.46 -2.77
C ALA A 113 8.79 -12.60 -4.17
N PRO A 114 8.10 -12.28 -5.29
CA PRO A 114 8.73 -12.25 -6.60
C PRO A 114 9.93 -11.29 -6.59
N GLY A 115 11.14 -11.85 -6.53
CA GLY A 115 12.41 -11.11 -6.38
C GLY A 115 13.17 -11.33 -5.06
N SER A 116 12.83 -12.34 -4.25
CA SER A 116 13.59 -12.86 -3.09
C SER A 116 14.44 -11.81 -2.37
N ILE A 117 13.86 -11.15 -1.36
CA ILE A 117 14.54 -10.10 -0.59
C ILE A 117 14.93 -10.69 0.76
N SER A 118 16.24 -10.76 1.02
CA SER A 118 16.84 -11.24 2.26
C SER A 118 17.68 -10.13 2.88
N VAL A 119 17.55 -9.90 4.19
CA VAL A 119 18.33 -8.90 4.95
C VAL A 119 18.80 -9.47 6.27
#